data_AF-A0A266LPS7-F1
#
_entry.id   AF-A0A266LPS7-F1
#
_cell.length_a   1.000
_cell.length_b   1.000
_cell.length_c   1.000
_cell.angle_alpha   90.00
_cell.angle_beta   90.00
_cell.angle_gamma   90.00
#
_symmetry.space_group_name_H-M   'P 1'
#
loop_
_entity.id
_entity.type
_entity.pdbx_description
1 polymer ?
#
loop_
_entity_poly.entity_id
_entity_poly.type
_entity_poly.pdbx_seq_one_letter_code
_entity_poly.pdbx_strand_id
1 'polypeptide(L)'
;MQERWGTPVHVAMAIMKQESSFVADALPPRAYLLWVIPWGRVSPSYGYAQAQPAAWRDFESSMGSSGSRDNFADAIMFIGWYTAGTQRQLGISKWDTYNQYLAYHEGRGGYSRNTYRAKPWLMQVARKVELQSKTYGAQLGQCRVELEKGRRSFWPF
;
A
#
# COMPACT_ATOMS: atom_id res chain seq x y z
N MET A 1 -8.70 -2.17 -8.92
CA MET A 1 -7.54 -1.34 -8.49
C MET A 1 -6.58 -1.06 -9.64
N GLN A 2 -5.86 -2.05 -10.18
CA GLN A 2 -4.82 -1.82 -11.20
C GLN A 2 -5.38 -1.18 -12.48
N GLU A 3 -6.54 -1.61 -12.97
CA GLU A 3 -7.18 -0.99 -14.14
C GLU A 3 -7.57 0.47 -13.87
N ARG A 4 -8.14 0.76 -12.69
CA ARG A 4 -8.62 2.09 -12.33
C ARG A 4 -7.48 3.08 -12.07
N TRP A 5 -6.43 2.65 -11.38
CA TRP A 5 -5.39 3.53 -10.86
C TRP A 5 -4.01 3.31 -11.46
N GLY A 6 -3.78 2.22 -12.21
CA GLY A 6 -2.51 1.89 -12.84
C GLY A 6 -1.41 1.44 -11.87
N THR A 7 -1.72 1.24 -10.59
CA THR A 7 -0.74 0.78 -9.60
C THR A 7 -0.51 -0.72 -9.77
N PRO A 8 0.74 -1.18 -9.92
CA PRO A 8 1.00 -2.60 -10.10
C PRO A 8 0.56 -3.38 -8.85
N VAL A 9 -0.08 -4.54 -9.07
CA VAL A 9 -0.60 -5.39 -7.99
C VAL A 9 0.49 -5.73 -6.97
N HIS A 10 1.68 -6.09 -7.42
CA HIS A 10 2.79 -6.43 -6.54
C HIS A 10 3.26 -5.25 -5.66
N VAL A 11 3.11 -4.00 -6.10
CA VAL A 11 3.42 -2.82 -5.29
C VAL A 11 2.37 -2.67 -4.19
N ALA A 12 1.09 -2.68 -4.56
CA ALA A 12 -0.01 -2.51 -3.61
C ALA A 12 -0.04 -3.65 -2.56
N MET A 13 0.21 -4.89 -2.99
CA MET A 13 0.28 -6.05 -2.10
C MET A 13 1.46 -5.97 -1.13
N ALA A 14 2.62 -5.49 -1.57
CA ALA A 14 3.78 -5.33 -0.69
C ALA A 14 3.55 -4.26 0.38
N ILE A 15 2.95 -3.12 -0.01
CA ILE A 15 2.54 -2.08 0.95
C ILE A 15 1.55 -2.66 1.96
N MET A 16 0.48 -3.32 1.50
CA MET A 16 -0.52 -3.92 2.39
C MET A 16 0.09 -4.97 3.33
N LYS A 17 1.00 -5.82 2.83
CA LYS A 17 1.70 -6.80 3.67
C LYS A 17 2.48 -6.11 4.79
N GLN A 18 3.16 -5.02 4.51
CA GLN A 18 3.91 -4.30 5.53
C GLN A 18 3.01 -3.63 6.56
N GLU A 19 1.88 -3.07 6.13
CA GLU A 19 0.97 -2.30 7.00
C GLU A 19 0.13 -3.20 7.91
N SER A 20 -0.34 -4.35 7.41
CA SER A 20 -1.27 -5.19 8.16
C SER A 20 -0.88 -6.66 8.23
N SER A 21 0.18 -7.09 7.53
CA SER A 21 0.48 -8.51 7.31
C SER A 21 -0.65 -9.32 6.68
N PHE A 22 -1.64 -8.64 6.07
CA PHE A 22 -2.93 -9.19 5.63
C PHE A 22 -3.86 -9.62 6.76
N VAL A 23 -3.76 -8.99 7.93
CA VAL A 23 -4.67 -9.20 9.05
C VAL A 23 -5.77 -8.15 9.00
N ALA A 24 -7.02 -8.59 8.83
CA ALA A 24 -8.18 -7.72 8.65
C ALA A 24 -8.46 -6.83 9.86
N ASP A 25 -8.19 -7.35 11.05
CA ASP A 25 -8.33 -6.73 12.35
C ASP A 25 -6.98 -6.37 12.94
N ALA A 26 -5.99 -6.01 12.10
CA ALA A 26 -4.70 -5.51 12.54
C ALA A 26 -4.90 -4.29 13.43
N LEU A 27 -5.05 -4.54 14.74
CA LEU A 27 -5.04 -3.55 15.77
C LEU A 27 -3.61 -3.05 15.87
N PRO A 28 -3.38 -1.73 15.83
CA PRO A 28 -2.04 -1.24 16.04
C PRO A 28 -1.53 -1.77 17.39
N PRO A 29 -0.33 -2.39 17.45
CA PRO A 29 0.31 -2.62 18.74
C PRO A 29 0.34 -1.29 19.51
N ARG A 30 0.23 -1.34 20.85
CA ARG A 30 0.14 -0.17 21.77
C ARG A 30 0.74 1.09 21.14
N ALA A 31 -0.13 2.08 20.88
CA ALA A 31 0.07 3.16 19.93
C ALA A 31 1.46 3.82 20.02
N TYR A 32 2.29 3.50 19.04
CA TYR A 32 3.33 4.39 18.57
C TYR A 32 2.85 4.97 17.24
N LEU A 33 2.58 6.28 17.20
CA LEU A 33 2.68 6.98 15.93
C LEU A 33 4.18 7.07 15.62
N LEU A 34 4.64 6.33 14.61
CA LEU A 34 6.00 6.44 14.08
C LEU A 34 7.13 6.11 15.09
N TRP A 35 6.96 5.20 16.06
CA TRP A 35 7.99 4.76 17.04
C TRP A 35 8.81 5.88 17.77
N VAL A 36 8.46 7.18 17.67
CA VAL A 36 9.30 8.30 18.16
C VAL A 36 8.50 9.42 18.88
N ILE A 37 7.17 9.47 18.83
CA ILE A 37 6.39 10.55 19.49
C ILE A 37 5.45 9.96 20.56
N PRO A 38 5.65 10.23 21.88
CA PRO A 38 4.72 9.81 22.91
C PRO A 38 3.53 10.78 22.94
N TRP A 39 2.38 10.28 22.50
CA TRP A 39 1.08 10.91 22.75
C TRP A 39 0.10 9.76 23.01
N GLY A 40 -0.87 9.92 23.91
CA GLY A 40 -1.84 8.88 24.28
C GLY A 40 -2.61 8.30 23.07
N ARG A 41 -3.62 7.44 23.31
CA ARG A 41 -4.42 6.83 22.21
C ARG A 41 -4.99 7.91 21.26
N VAL A 42 -4.33 8.17 20.12
CA VAL A 42 -4.73 9.21 19.15
C VAL A 42 -4.36 8.80 17.72
N SER A 43 -5.05 7.79 17.15
CA SER A 43 -5.63 7.85 15.79
C SER A 43 -6.51 6.60 15.53
N PRO A 44 -7.72 6.73 14.95
CA PRO A 44 -8.58 5.57 14.61
C PRO A 44 -8.17 4.95 13.27
N SER A 45 -6.87 4.72 13.06
CA SER A 45 -6.34 4.01 11.90
C SER A 45 -6.42 2.50 12.19
N TYR A 46 -7.14 1.73 11.38
CA TYR A 46 -7.38 0.30 11.58
C TYR A 46 -7.50 -0.42 10.22
N GLY A 47 -7.42 -1.75 10.24
CA GLY A 47 -7.66 -2.59 9.07
C GLY A 47 -6.48 -2.72 8.12
N TYR A 48 -6.72 -3.34 6.95
CA TYR A 48 -5.69 -3.72 5.98
C TYR A 48 -4.84 -2.54 5.47
N ALA A 49 -5.45 -1.36 5.34
CA ALA A 49 -4.80 -0.17 4.79
C ALA A 49 -4.04 0.67 5.83
N GLN A 50 -4.32 0.52 7.13
CA GLN A 50 -3.83 1.42 8.19
C GLN A 50 -4.02 2.93 7.85
N ALA A 51 -5.07 3.25 7.08
CA ALA A 51 -5.30 4.61 6.60
C ALA A 51 -5.78 5.54 7.72
N GLN A 52 -5.21 6.75 7.75
CA GLN A 52 -5.70 7.82 8.62
C GLN A 52 -7.14 8.22 8.24
N PRO A 53 -8.01 8.60 9.20
CA PRO A 53 -9.40 8.92 8.89
C PRO A 53 -9.62 10.07 7.92
N ALA A 54 -8.75 11.07 7.90
CA ALA A 54 -8.83 12.15 6.91
C ALA A 54 -8.58 11.61 5.50
N ALA A 55 -7.47 10.87 5.31
CA ALA A 55 -7.15 10.27 4.03
C ALA A 55 -8.22 9.26 3.56
N TRP A 56 -8.83 8.50 4.47
CA TRP A 56 -9.92 7.59 4.13
C TRP A 56 -11.17 8.33 3.65
N ARG A 57 -11.55 9.41 4.32
CA ARG A 57 -12.69 10.24 3.90
C ARG A 57 -12.46 10.87 2.52
N ASP A 58 -11.24 11.34 2.26
CA ASP A 58 -10.89 11.88 0.93
C ASP A 58 -11.00 10.79 -0.15
N PHE A 59 -10.60 9.55 0.18
CA PHE A 59 -10.76 8.41 -0.70
C PHE A 59 -12.24 8.09 -0.96
N GLU A 60 -13.07 7.97 0.08
CA GLU A 60 -14.52 7.70 -0.06
C GLU A 60 -15.21 8.80 -0.88
N SER A 61 -14.89 10.07 -0.62
CA SER A 61 -15.37 11.21 -1.39
C SER A 61 -14.99 11.08 -2.87
N SER A 62 -13.74 10.68 -3.17
CA SER A 62 -13.28 10.48 -4.55
C SER A 62 -13.91 9.27 -5.24
N MET A 63 -14.37 8.28 -4.47
CA MET A 63 -15.02 7.08 -4.96
C MET A 63 -16.52 7.28 -5.17
N GLY A 64 -17.13 8.25 -4.48
CA GLY A 64 -18.58 8.46 -4.46
C GLY A 64 -19.34 7.37 -3.67
N SER A 65 -18.62 6.61 -2.83
CA SER A 65 -19.16 5.50 -2.05
C SER A 65 -18.37 5.33 -0.76
N SER A 66 -19.04 4.94 0.32
CA SER A 66 -18.38 4.52 1.55
C SER A 66 -17.74 3.15 1.37
N GLY A 67 -16.68 2.89 2.13
CA GLY A 67 -16.01 1.59 2.17
C GLY A 67 -15.54 1.25 3.58
N SER A 68 -15.00 0.05 3.76
CA SER A 68 -14.45 -0.36 5.06
C SER A 68 -12.95 -0.62 5.02
N ARG A 69 -12.23 -0.15 6.04
CA ARG A 69 -10.76 -0.31 6.11
C ARG A 69 -10.32 -1.75 6.39
N ASP A 70 -11.19 -2.54 7.01
CA ASP A 70 -11.03 -3.97 7.25
C ASP A 70 -11.46 -4.82 6.05
N ASN A 71 -12.06 -4.22 5.01
CA ASN A 71 -12.36 -4.91 3.78
C ASN A 71 -11.11 -4.87 2.88
N PHE A 72 -10.63 -6.05 2.49
CA PHE A 72 -9.43 -6.17 1.66
C PHE A 72 -9.57 -5.41 0.31
N ALA A 73 -10.74 -5.50 -0.34
CA ALA A 73 -10.98 -4.88 -1.64
C ALA A 73 -10.97 -3.35 -1.54
N ASP A 74 -11.60 -2.79 -0.51
CA ASP A 74 -11.59 -1.35 -0.27
C ASP A 74 -10.19 -0.86 0.12
N ALA A 75 -9.48 -1.61 0.97
CA ALA A 75 -8.13 -1.28 1.38
C ALA A 75 -7.13 -1.30 0.23
N ILE A 76 -7.19 -2.30 -0.66
CA ILE A 76 -6.30 -2.35 -1.82
C ILE A 76 -6.66 -1.24 -2.82
N MET A 77 -7.95 -0.90 -2.95
CA MET A 77 -8.41 0.24 -3.75
C MET A 77 -7.90 1.58 -3.19
N PHE A 78 -7.90 1.74 -1.87
CA PHE A 78 -7.30 2.90 -1.20
C PHE A 78 -5.81 3.02 -1.50
N ILE A 79 -5.03 1.93 -1.40
CA ILE A 79 -3.59 1.95 -1.73
C ILE A 79 -3.38 2.34 -3.19
N GLY A 80 -4.20 1.81 -4.12
CA GLY A 80 -4.17 2.20 -5.54
C GLY A 80 -4.47 3.69 -5.76
N TRP A 81 -5.52 4.20 -5.12
CA TRP A 81 -5.87 5.62 -5.15
C TRP A 81 -4.74 6.49 -4.59
N TYR A 82 -4.16 6.08 -3.46
CA TYR A 82 -3.12 6.83 -2.78
C TYR A 82 -1.87 6.94 -3.64
N THR A 83 -1.38 5.81 -4.16
CA THR A 83 -0.21 5.75 -5.04
C THR A 83 -0.42 6.53 -6.36
N ALA A 84 -1.64 6.53 -6.91
CA ALA A 84 -1.98 7.38 -8.06
C ALA A 84 -1.98 8.88 -7.73
N GLY A 85 -2.45 9.26 -6.53
CA GLY A 85 -2.32 10.63 -6.03
C GLY A 85 -0.85 11.02 -5.79
N THR A 86 -0.04 10.09 -5.26
CA THR A 86 1.39 10.28 -5.02
C THR A 86 2.15 10.50 -6.32
N GLN A 87 1.87 9.70 -7.37
CA GLN A 87 2.45 9.94 -8.69
C GLN A 87 2.08 11.33 -9.22
N ARG A 88 0.80 11.71 -9.14
CA ARG A 88 0.33 13.01 -9.66
C ARG A 88 0.97 14.20 -8.94
N GLN A 89 1.14 14.11 -7.62
CA GLN A 89 1.63 15.24 -6.82
C GLN A 89 3.15 15.30 -6.69
N LEU A 90 3.83 14.15 -6.67
CA LEU A 90 5.26 14.05 -6.38
C LEU A 90 6.10 13.51 -7.55
N GLY A 91 5.47 13.09 -8.66
CA GLY A 91 6.17 12.50 -9.80
C GLY A 91 6.72 11.10 -9.56
N ILE A 92 6.48 10.51 -8.39
CA ILE A 92 6.98 9.17 -8.04
C ILE A 92 6.26 8.13 -8.89
N SER A 93 7.02 7.32 -9.64
CA SER A 93 6.46 6.23 -10.44
C SER A 93 5.63 5.29 -9.57
N LYS A 94 4.49 4.81 -10.09
CA LYS A 94 3.69 3.77 -9.40
C LYS A 94 4.44 2.45 -9.24
N TRP A 95 5.49 2.23 -10.03
CA TRP A 95 6.37 1.07 -9.96
C TRP A 95 7.50 1.23 -8.93
N ASP A 96 7.77 2.45 -8.48
CA ASP A 96 8.81 2.75 -7.49
C ASP A 96 8.28 2.46 -6.07
N THR A 97 8.30 1.18 -5.71
CA THR A 97 7.76 0.72 -4.41
C THR A 97 8.41 1.43 -3.23
N TYR A 98 9.72 1.67 -3.30
CA TYR A 98 10.49 2.29 -2.22
C TYR A 98 9.96 3.68 -1.91
N ASN A 99 9.90 4.55 -2.93
CA ASN A 99 9.45 5.92 -2.74
C ASN A 99 7.93 6.01 -2.55
N GLN A 100 7.15 5.11 -3.15
CA GLN A 100 5.72 5.00 -2.87
C GLN A 100 5.45 4.67 -1.40
N TYR A 101 6.21 3.73 -0.82
CA TYR A 101 6.07 3.37 0.59
C TYR A 101 6.49 4.50 1.53
N LEU A 102 7.61 5.18 1.24
CA LEU A 102 8.03 6.35 2.03
C LEU A 102 6.96 7.45 2.00
N ALA A 103 6.37 7.73 0.84
CA ALA A 103 5.29 8.71 0.71
C ALA A 103 3.99 8.27 1.37
N TYR A 104 3.69 6.97 1.36
CA TYR A 104 2.54 6.39 2.05
C TYR A 104 2.65 6.56 3.56
N HIS A 105 3.83 6.28 4.11
CA HIS A 105 4.09 6.32 5.55
C HIS A 105 4.22 7.74 6.10
N GLU A 106 4.98 8.62 5.43
CA GLU A 106 5.19 10.01 5.88
C GLU A 106 4.05 10.95 5.49
N GLY A 107 3.17 10.51 4.59
CA GLY A 107 2.32 11.39 3.81
C GLY A 107 3.09 12.13 2.71
N ARG A 108 2.39 12.53 1.64
CA ARG A 108 3.00 13.23 0.49
C ARG A 108 3.75 14.51 0.89
N GLY A 109 3.19 15.29 1.81
CA GLY A 109 3.81 16.51 2.32
C GLY A 109 5.07 16.25 3.16
N GLY A 110 5.07 15.20 4.00
CA GLY A 110 6.24 14.79 4.79
C GLY A 110 7.36 14.29 3.89
N TYR A 111 7.02 13.45 2.91
CA TYR A 111 7.96 12.98 1.90
C TYR A 111 8.60 14.13 1.11
N SER A 112 7.80 15.09 0.64
CA SER A 112 8.30 16.28 -0.09
C SER A 112 9.29 17.09 0.76
N ARG A 113 9.06 17.18 2.08
CA ARG A 113 9.99 17.79 3.05
C ARG A 113 11.14 16.87 3.48
N ASN A 114 11.28 15.69 2.89
CA ASN A 114 12.30 14.69 3.20
C ASN A 114 12.36 14.24 4.67
N THR A 115 11.22 14.23 5.38
CA THR A 115 11.19 13.86 6.81
C THR A 115 11.67 12.43 7.10
N TYR A 116 11.58 11.53 6.10
CA TYR A 116 12.09 10.17 6.19
C TYR A 116 13.61 10.08 6.35
N ARG A 117 14.37 11.11 5.94
CA ARG A 117 15.84 11.09 6.03
C ARG A 117 16.33 11.07 7.48
N ALA A 118 15.55 11.61 8.40
CA ALA A 118 15.81 11.53 9.83
C ALA A 118 15.42 10.17 10.45
N LYS A 119 14.87 9.24 9.66
CA LYS A 119 14.37 7.93 10.11
C LYS A 119 15.08 6.80 9.35
N PRO A 120 16.34 6.45 9.70
CA PRO A 120 17.07 5.35 9.08
C PRO A 120 16.29 4.03 9.08
N TRP A 121 15.57 3.75 10.17
CA TRP A 121 14.71 2.58 10.30
C TRP A 121 13.61 2.54 9.21
N LEU A 122 13.01 3.69 8.87
CA LEU A 122 11.95 3.77 7.87
C LEU A 122 12.50 3.51 6.47
N MET A 123 13.68 4.05 6.16
CA MET A 123 14.35 3.75 4.91
C MET A 123 14.68 2.26 4.79
N GLN A 124 15.06 1.59 5.88
CA GLN A 124 15.26 0.14 5.88
C GLN A 124 13.95 -0.63 5.67
N VAL A 125 12.86 -0.22 6.31
CA VAL A 125 11.54 -0.82 6.07
C VAL A 125 11.12 -0.65 4.61
N ALA A 126 11.26 0.55 4.04
CA ALA A 126 10.95 0.81 2.63
C ALA A 126 11.74 -0.10 1.68
N ARG A 127 13.01 -0.42 1.99
CA ARG A 127 13.80 -1.41 1.23
C ARG A 127 13.24 -2.83 1.37
N LYS A 128 12.77 -3.22 2.55
CA LYS A 128 12.10 -4.52 2.74
C LYS A 128 10.82 -4.60 1.90
N VAL A 129 10.02 -3.53 1.87
CA VAL A 129 8.81 -3.47 1.03
C VAL A 129 9.15 -3.55 -0.46
N GLU A 130 10.20 -2.86 -0.89
CA GLU A 130 10.70 -2.94 -2.27
C GLU A 130 11.09 -4.38 -2.65
N LEU A 131 11.85 -5.07 -1.80
CA LEU A 131 12.24 -6.47 -2.02
C LEU A 131 11.01 -7.39 -2.05
N GLN A 132 10.08 -7.22 -1.10
CA GLN A 132 8.84 -7.98 -1.05
C GLN A 132 8.01 -7.79 -2.34
N SER A 133 7.97 -6.58 -2.87
CA SER A 133 7.28 -6.28 -4.13
C SER A 133 7.91 -6.96 -5.34
N LYS A 134 9.24 -7.03 -5.39
CA LYS A 134 9.96 -7.79 -6.44
C LYS A 134 9.60 -9.28 -6.37
N THR A 135 9.56 -9.85 -5.17
CA THR A 135 9.11 -11.24 -4.96
C THR A 135 7.68 -11.45 -5.45
N TYR A 136 6.74 -10.58 -5.07
CA TYR A 136 5.34 -10.66 -5.53
C TYR A 136 5.21 -10.48 -7.05
N GLY A 137 6.04 -9.62 -7.66
CA GLY A 137 6.09 -9.43 -9.10
C GLY A 137 6.51 -10.71 -9.83
N ALA A 138 7.57 -11.37 -9.34
CA ALA A 138 8.05 -12.65 -9.89
C ALA A 138 6.99 -13.76 -9.75
N GLN A 139 6.38 -13.89 -8.57
CA GLN A 139 5.32 -14.87 -8.32
C GLN A 139 4.12 -14.66 -9.24
N LEU A 140 3.65 -13.41 -9.39
CA LEU A 140 2.53 -13.08 -10.27
C LEU A 140 2.85 -13.41 -11.74
N GLY A 141 4.07 -13.13 -12.19
CA GLY A 141 4.54 -13.50 -13.52
C GLY A 141 4.53 -15.02 -13.74
N GLN A 142 5.05 -15.78 -12.79
CA GLN A 142 5.07 -17.24 -12.85
C GLN A 142 3.66 -17.84 -12.87
N CYS A 143 2.78 -17.43 -11.95
CA CYS A 143 1.42 -17.96 -11.89
C CYS A 143 0.63 -17.68 -13.18
N ARG A 144 0.83 -16.53 -13.83
CA ARG A 144 0.19 -16.24 -15.13
C ARG A 144 0.63 -17.24 -16.20
N VAL A 145 1.93 -17.50 -16.29
CA VAL A 145 2.47 -18.49 -17.25
C VAL A 145 1.91 -19.88 -16.99
N GLU A 146 1.82 -20.30 -15.73
CA GLU A 146 1.26 -21.61 -15.34
C GLU A 146 -0.23 -21.71 -15.69
N LEU A 147 -1.03 -20.68 -15.39
CA LEU A 147 -2.45 -20.65 -15.72
C LEU A 147 -2.71 -20.67 -17.24
N GLU A 148 -1.90 -19.94 -18.02
CA GLU A 148 -2.01 -19.95 -19.48
C GLU A 148 -1.66 -21.30 -20.09
N LYS A 149 -0.63 -21.98 -19.56
CA LYS A 149 -0.28 -23.36 -19.94
C LYS A 149 -1.40 -24.34 -19.57
N GLY A 150 -1.94 -24.26 -18.36
CA GLY A 150 -3.06 -25.10 -17.92
C GLY A 150 -4.31 -24.90 -18.77
N ARG A 151 -4.64 -23.66 -19.14
CA ARG A 151 -5.78 -23.35 -20.02
C ARG A 151 -5.63 -23.92 -21.43
N ARG A 152 -4.40 -23.88 -22.00
CA ARG A 152 -4.09 -24.54 -23.29
C ARG A 152 -4.11 -26.06 -23.19
N SER A 153 -3.78 -26.63 -22.04
CA SER A 153 -3.79 -28.07 -21.84
C SER A 153 -5.20 -28.64 -21.63
N PHE A 154 -6.15 -27.84 -21.15
CA PHE A 154 -7.54 -28.26 -20.91
C PHE A 154 -8.45 -28.14 -22.14
N TRP A 155 -8.09 -27.31 -23.13
CA TRP A 155 -8.79 -27.18 -24.40
C TRP A 155 -7.83 -27.46 -25.56
N PRO A 156 -7.84 -28.70 -26.13
CA PRO A 156 -6.99 -29.05 -27.25
C PRO A 156 -7.63 -28.51 -28.53
N PHE A 157 -7.25 -27.29 -28.94
CA PHE A 157 -7.47 -26.79 -30.28
C PHE A 157 -6.19 -26.13 -30.79
#